data_AF-A0A950Y8J6-F1
#
_entry.id   AF-A0A950Y8J6-F1
#
_cell.length_a   1.000
_cell.length_b   1.000
_cell.length_c   1.000
_cell.angle_alpha   90.00
_cell.angle_beta   90.00
_cell.angle_gamma   90.00
#
_symmetry.space_group_name_H-M   'P 1'
#
loop_
_entity.id
_entity.type
_entity.pdbx_description
1 polymer ?
#
loop_
_entity_poly.entity_id
_entity_poly.type
_entity_poly.pdbx_seq_one_letter_code
_entity_poly.pdbx_strand_id
1 'polypeptide(L)'
;GPYLPGLLALREGPCLEAALRALPVVPDVVLVDATGRDHPRRSGLALQLGAVVGIPTVGVTHRPLMADGEWPEDARGATSPLLLDGEPVGAWLRTRRGARPLAVHPGWRTTLEVAIDVVLTASGAHRTPEPIRVARRLARIARSNAGQ
;
A
#
# COMPACT_ATOMS: atom_id res chain seq x y z
N GLY A 1 -5.38 -5.10 -21.40
CA GLY A 1 -6.68 -5.72 -21.08
C GLY A 1 -7.46 -4.86 -20.10
N PRO A 2 -8.79 -5.05 -19.98
CA PRO A 2 -9.64 -4.29 -19.04
C PRO A 2 -9.24 -4.51 -17.57
N TYR A 3 -9.55 -3.55 -16.70
CA TYR A 3 -9.30 -3.65 -15.26
C TYR A 3 -10.23 -4.72 -14.65
N LEU A 4 -9.65 -5.85 -14.23
CA LEU A 4 -10.33 -6.87 -13.43
C LEU A 4 -9.84 -6.72 -11.98
N PRO A 5 -10.71 -6.25 -11.05
CA PRO A 5 -10.37 -6.21 -9.63
C PRO A 5 -9.85 -7.57 -9.16
N GLY A 6 -8.71 -7.56 -8.47
CA GLY A 6 -8.08 -8.76 -7.93
C GLY A 6 -7.11 -9.51 -8.85
N LEU A 7 -6.83 -8.99 -10.05
CA LEU A 7 -5.75 -9.50 -10.91
C LEU A 7 -4.60 -8.48 -11.10
N LEU A 8 -4.54 -7.46 -10.23
CA LEU A 8 -3.55 -6.39 -10.31
C LEU A 8 -2.12 -6.94 -10.28
N ALA A 9 -1.87 -7.97 -9.46
CA ALA A 9 -0.55 -8.59 -9.37
C ALA A 9 -0.09 -9.28 -10.65
N LEU A 10 -0.99 -9.89 -11.42
CA LEU A 10 -0.62 -10.50 -12.71
C LEU A 10 -0.22 -9.43 -13.73
N ARG A 11 -0.86 -8.26 -13.67
CA ARG A 11 -0.62 -7.18 -14.63
C ARG A 11 0.60 -6.35 -14.29
N GLU A 12 0.72 -5.95 -13.02
CA GLU A 12 1.72 -4.97 -12.58
C GLU A 12 2.88 -5.61 -11.82
N GLY A 13 2.67 -6.80 -11.24
CA GLY A 13 3.68 -7.52 -10.46
C GLY A 13 5.00 -7.70 -11.19
N PRO A 14 5.05 -8.20 -12.45
CA PRO A 14 6.32 -8.37 -13.16
C PRO A 14 7.10 -7.07 -13.36
N CYS A 15 6.40 -5.96 -13.65
CA CYS A 15 7.03 -4.65 -13.84
C CYS A 15 7.57 -4.12 -12.50
N LEU A 16 6.79 -4.25 -11.42
CA LEU A 16 7.21 -3.85 -10.08
C LEU A 16 8.37 -4.70 -9.55
N GLU A 17 8.34 -6.00 -9.78
CA GLU A 17 9.45 -6.91 -9.46
C GLU A 17 10.73 -6.48 -10.18
N ALA A 18 10.67 -6.26 -11.49
CA ALA A 18 11.82 -5.82 -12.27
C ALA A 18 12.39 -4.48 -11.75
N ALA A 19 11.51 -3.52 -11.42
CA ALA A 19 11.92 -2.24 -10.86
C ALA A 19 12.59 -2.39 -9.48
N LEU A 20 12.05 -3.24 -8.60
CA LEU A 20 12.64 -3.49 -7.28
C LEU A 20 13.99 -4.20 -7.38
N ARG A 21 14.12 -5.18 -8.28
CA ARG A 21 15.39 -5.91 -8.50
C ARG A 21 16.47 -5.02 -9.12
N ALA A 22 16.09 -3.95 -9.81
CA ALA A 22 17.03 -2.99 -10.40
C ALA A 22 17.53 -1.92 -9.40
N LEU A 23 17.01 -1.89 -8.17
CA LEU A 23 17.47 -0.93 -7.17
C LEU A 23 18.92 -1.24 -6.75
N PRO A 24 19.79 -0.22 -6.61
CA PRO A 24 21.18 -0.42 -6.19
C PRO A 24 21.29 -0.83 -4.72
N VAL A 25 20.24 -0.59 -3.94
CA VAL A 25 20.15 -0.93 -2.51
C VAL A 25 18.84 -1.66 -2.29
N VAL A 26 18.89 -2.79 -1.57
CA VAL A 26 17.70 -3.55 -1.19
C VAL A 26 16.99 -2.81 -0.06
N PRO A 27 15.71 -2.43 -0.22
CA PRO A 27 14.95 -1.78 0.84
C PRO A 27 14.66 -2.74 2.01
N ASP A 28 14.62 -2.22 3.23
CA ASP A 28 14.17 -2.98 4.41
C ASP A 28 12.66 -3.27 4.37
N VAL A 29 11.89 -2.34 3.77
CA VAL A 29 10.46 -2.46 3.57
C VAL A 29 10.03 -1.70 2.32
N VAL A 30 9.05 -2.25 1.59
CA VAL A 30 8.48 -1.60 0.40
C VAL A 30 7.02 -1.20 0.69
N LEU A 31 6.73 0.08 0.51
CA LEU A 31 5.36 0.61 0.50
C LEU A 31 4.74 0.43 -0.89
N VAL A 32 3.64 -0.31 -0.97
CA VAL A 32 2.95 -0.64 -2.23
C VAL A 32 1.59 0.05 -2.26
N ASP A 33 1.26 0.74 -3.36
CA ASP A 33 -0.08 1.34 -3.60
C ASP A 33 -1.10 0.25 -3.98
N ALA A 34 -1.30 -0.71 -3.08
CA ALA A 34 -2.15 -1.88 -3.26
C ALA A 34 -2.57 -2.49 -1.92
N THR A 35 -3.57 -3.38 -1.95
CA THR A 35 -4.05 -4.09 -0.76
C THR A 35 -3.18 -5.30 -0.39
N GLY A 36 -3.28 -5.73 0.86
CA GLY A 36 -2.76 -7.00 1.39
C GLY A 36 -3.85 -8.09 1.41
N ARG A 37 -4.27 -8.52 2.60
CA ARG A 37 -5.34 -9.53 2.74
C ARG A 37 -6.74 -9.04 2.39
N ASP A 38 -6.93 -7.73 2.19
CA ASP A 38 -8.14 -7.13 1.63
C ASP A 38 -8.24 -7.45 0.12
N HIS A 39 -8.69 -8.67 -0.18
CA HIS A 39 -8.72 -9.28 -1.50
C HIS A 39 -9.66 -10.50 -1.51
N PRO A 40 -10.35 -10.84 -2.63
CA PRO A 40 -11.26 -11.99 -2.68
C PRO A 40 -10.60 -13.32 -2.29
N ARG A 41 -9.29 -13.43 -2.52
CA ARG A 41 -8.47 -14.61 -2.21
C ARG A 41 -7.51 -14.39 -1.04
N ARG A 42 -7.70 -13.32 -0.26
CA ARG A 42 -6.78 -12.87 0.81
C ARG A 42 -5.32 -12.68 0.35
N SER A 43 -5.14 -12.36 -0.94
CA SER A 43 -3.85 -12.39 -1.65
C SER A 43 -3.65 -11.14 -2.54
N GLY A 44 -3.74 -9.95 -1.96
CA GLY A 44 -3.52 -8.70 -2.71
C GLY A 44 -2.07 -8.51 -3.16
N LEU A 45 -1.87 -7.55 -4.08
CA LEU A 45 -0.57 -7.30 -4.71
C LEU A 45 0.53 -6.97 -3.70
N ALA A 46 0.25 -6.25 -2.61
CA ALA A 46 1.28 -5.94 -1.61
C ALA A 46 1.85 -7.24 -1.01
N LEU A 47 1.00 -8.21 -0.70
CA LEU A 47 1.40 -9.50 -0.15
C LEU A 47 2.11 -10.37 -1.21
N GLN A 48 1.56 -10.45 -2.42
CA GLN A 48 2.14 -11.27 -3.50
C GLN A 48 3.50 -10.75 -3.97
N LEU A 49 3.64 -9.43 -4.13
CA LEU A 49 4.91 -8.83 -4.56
C LEU A 49 6.02 -9.13 -3.54
N GLY A 50 5.74 -8.92 -2.25
CA GLY A 50 6.70 -9.18 -1.18
C GLY A 50 7.15 -10.65 -1.13
N ALA A 51 6.21 -11.59 -1.32
CA ALA A 51 6.53 -13.01 -1.41
C ALA A 51 7.47 -13.34 -2.58
N VAL A 52 7.24 -12.73 -3.74
CA VAL A 52 8.06 -12.96 -4.96
C VAL A 52 9.46 -12.34 -4.83
N VAL A 53 9.56 -11.12 -4.30
CA VAL A 53 10.86 -10.42 -4.19
C VAL A 53 11.62 -10.79 -2.91
N GLY A 54 10.97 -11.40 -1.92
CA GLY A 54 11.58 -11.77 -0.64
C GLY A 54 11.76 -10.61 0.34
N ILE A 55 11.16 -9.44 0.08
CA ILE A 55 11.32 -8.20 0.85
C ILE A 55 10.03 -7.90 1.63
N PRO A 56 10.10 -7.42 2.88
CA PRO A 56 8.92 -6.99 3.61
C PRO A 56 8.09 -5.93 2.86
N THR A 57 6.77 -6.04 2.90
CA THR A 57 5.87 -5.12 2.19
C THR A 57 4.73 -4.63 3.06
N VAL A 58 4.31 -3.39 2.82
CA VAL A 58 3.12 -2.78 3.42
C VAL A 58 2.24 -2.22 2.31
N GLY A 59 0.96 -2.56 2.33
CA GLY A 59 -0.03 -2.02 1.41
C GLY A 59 -0.61 -0.71 1.91
N VAL A 60 -0.72 0.29 1.05
CA VAL A 60 -1.30 1.60 1.37
C VAL A 60 -2.25 2.02 0.26
N THR A 61 -3.54 2.15 0.56
CA THR A 61 -4.55 2.53 -0.43
C THR A 61 -5.38 3.71 0.05
N HIS A 62 -6.08 4.36 -0.89
CA HIS A 62 -7.01 5.45 -0.56
C HIS A 62 -8.41 4.95 -0.18
N ARG A 63 -8.70 3.68 -0.45
CA ARG A 63 -9.96 2.99 -0.15
C ARG A 63 -9.69 1.49 -0.06
N PRO A 64 -10.42 0.75 0.79
CA PRO A 64 -10.39 -0.71 0.77
C PRO A 64 -10.92 -1.25 -0.56
N LEU A 65 -10.57 -2.50 -0.86
CA LEU A 65 -11.04 -3.24 -2.03
C LEU A 65 -12.37 -3.94 -1.74
N MET A 66 -12.44 -4.67 -0.63
CA MET A 66 -13.62 -5.41 -0.16
C MET A 66 -13.92 -5.15 1.30
N ALA A 67 -12.90 -4.89 2.11
CA ALA A 67 -13.05 -4.65 3.53
C ALA A 67 -13.89 -3.41 3.82
N ASP A 68 -14.52 -3.39 4.99
CA ASP A 68 -15.23 -2.24 5.52
C ASP A 68 -14.71 -1.86 6.91
N GLY A 69 -15.13 -0.70 7.39
CA GLY A 69 -14.70 -0.15 8.66
C GLY A 69 -14.99 1.33 8.74
N GLU A 70 -15.34 1.81 9.93
CA GLU A 70 -15.56 3.23 10.19
C GLU A 70 -14.24 4.00 10.20
N TRP A 71 -14.28 5.30 9.91
CA TRP A 71 -13.08 6.12 10.01
C TRP A 71 -12.67 6.35 11.46
N PRO A 72 -11.36 6.45 11.73
CA PRO A 72 -10.88 6.76 13.07
C PRO A 72 -11.11 8.24 13.38
N GLU A 73 -10.88 8.60 14.64
CA GLU A 73 -10.85 9.99 15.09
C GLU A 73 -9.96 10.88 14.19
N ASP A 74 -10.25 12.18 14.18
CA ASP A 74 -9.45 13.17 13.46
C ASP A 74 -8.18 13.58 14.22
N ALA A 75 -7.43 12.59 14.67
CA ALA A 75 -6.16 12.75 15.38
C ALA A 75 -5.05 11.96 14.66
N ARG A 76 -3.89 12.58 14.43
CA ARG A 76 -2.77 11.91 13.75
C ARG A 76 -2.36 10.65 14.53
N GLY A 77 -2.26 9.53 13.84
CA GLY A 77 -1.98 8.22 14.43
C GLY A 77 -3.22 7.44 14.86
N ALA A 78 -4.42 8.05 14.86
CA ALA A 78 -5.64 7.33 15.18
C ALA A 78 -5.93 6.24 14.14
N THR A 79 -6.39 5.09 14.63
CA THR A 79 -6.68 3.90 13.81
C THR A 79 -8.04 3.31 14.13
N SER A 80 -8.64 2.68 13.13
CA SER A 80 -9.83 1.84 13.27
C SER A 80 -9.70 0.62 12.35
N PRO A 81 -10.27 -0.52 12.73
CA PRO A 81 -10.06 -1.77 11.99
C PRO A 81 -10.71 -1.71 10.60
N LEU A 82 -10.07 -2.40 9.64
CA LEU A 82 -10.69 -2.80 8.38
C LEU A 82 -10.96 -4.31 8.43
N LEU A 83 -12.23 -4.68 8.30
CA LEU A 83 -12.71 -6.05 8.43
C LEU A 83 -13.13 -6.60 7.08
N LEU A 84 -12.79 -7.85 6.81
CA LEU A 84 -13.31 -8.61 5.67
C LEU A 84 -13.82 -9.95 6.20
N ASP A 85 -15.12 -10.19 6.04
CA ASP A 85 -15.85 -11.32 6.64
C ASP A 85 -15.68 -11.41 8.16
N GLY A 86 -15.70 -10.26 8.85
CA GLY A 86 -15.49 -10.15 10.30
C GLY A 86 -14.03 -10.24 10.75
N GLU A 87 -13.09 -10.56 9.85
CA GLU A 87 -11.67 -10.72 10.17
C GLU A 87 -10.86 -9.45 9.87
N PRO A 88 -9.98 -8.99 10.78
CA PRO A 88 -9.08 -7.87 10.52
C PRO A 88 -8.13 -8.15 9.37
N VAL A 89 -8.14 -7.28 8.35
CA VAL A 89 -7.23 -7.34 7.18
C VAL A 89 -6.41 -6.07 6.97
N GLY A 90 -6.57 -5.10 7.87
CA GLY A 90 -5.89 -3.82 7.83
C GLY A 90 -6.47 -2.85 8.86
N ALA A 91 -6.10 -1.58 8.72
CA ALA A 91 -6.69 -0.49 9.49
C ALA A 91 -6.85 0.74 8.61
N TRP A 92 -7.87 1.54 8.89
CA TRP A 92 -7.81 2.96 8.56
C TRP A 92 -6.78 3.62 9.47
N LEU A 93 -5.94 4.48 8.90
CA LEU A 93 -4.94 5.26 9.61
C LEU A 93 -5.09 6.75 9.27
N ARG A 94 -5.22 7.58 10.30
CA ARG A 94 -5.16 9.04 10.18
C ARG A 94 -3.70 9.51 10.14
N THR A 95 -3.13 9.68 8.97
CA THR A 95 -1.74 10.20 8.83
C THR A 95 -1.66 11.73 8.96
N ARG A 96 -2.76 12.44 8.70
CA ARG A 96 -2.87 13.89 8.78
C ARG A 96 -4.27 14.31 9.22
N ARG A 97 -4.35 15.21 10.21
CA ARG A 97 -5.61 15.82 10.68
C ARG A 97 -6.32 16.59 9.55
N GLY A 98 -7.63 16.51 9.50
CA GLY A 98 -8.49 17.12 8.48
C GLY A 98 -8.41 16.47 7.10
N ALA A 99 -7.56 15.45 6.91
CA ALA A 99 -7.43 14.72 5.66
C ALA A 99 -8.05 13.33 5.79
N ARG A 100 -8.68 12.81 4.74
CA ARG A 100 -9.23 11.44 4.72
C ARG A 100 -8.18 10.41 5.16
N PRO A 101 -8.53 9.38 5.95
CA PRO A 101 -7.56 8.36 6.37
C PRO A 101 -7.04 7.57 5.16
N LEU A 102 -5.97 6.81 5.38
CA LEU A 102 -5.45 5.82 4.44
C LEU A 102 -5.82 4.43 4.93
N ALA A 103 -6.14 3.53 4.03
CA ALA A 103 -6.25 2.11 4.35
C ALA A 103 -4.85 1.51 4.31
N VAL A 104 -4.43 0.93 5.44
CA VAL A 104 -3.11 0.34 5.64
C VAL A 104 -3.28 -1.16 5.84
N HIS A 105 -2.51 -1.94 5.08
CA HIS A 105 -2.60 -3.40 5.08
C HIS A 105 -1.23 -3.99 5.37
N PRO A 106 -1.13 -4.98 6.29
CA PRO A 106 0.06 -5.81 6.36
C PRO A 106 0.22 -6.56 5.04
N GLY A 107 1.44 -6.55 4.49
CA GLY A 107 1.81 -7.31 3.31
C GLY A 107 2.57 -8.57 3.70
N TRP A 108 3.76 -8.73 3.14
CA TRP A 108 4.64 -9.86 3.37
C TRP A 108 5.60 -9.58 4.52
N ARG A 109 5.77 -10.53 5.46
CA ARG A 109 6.70 -10.44 6.60
C ARG A 109 6.59 -9.14 7.41
N THR A 110 5.38 -8.61 7.53
CA THR A 110 5.03 -7.44 8.36
C THR A 110 3.78 -7.74 9.17
N THR A 111 3.61 -7.09 10.31
CA THR A 111 2.35 -7.07 11.07
C THR A 111 1.58 -5.79 10.82
N LEU A 112 0.34 -5.69 11.33
CA LEU A 112 -0.45 -4.48 11.22
C LEU A 112 0.19 -3.32 11.99
N GLU A 113 0.75 -3.59 13.17
CA GLU A 113 1.46 -2.61 14.00
C GLU A 113 2.65 -2.03 13.24
N VAL A 114 3.50 -2.89 12.66
CA VAL A 114 4.64 -2.47 11.82
C VAL A 114 4.16 -1.67 10.61
N ALA A 115 3.09 -2.10 9.95
CA ALA A 115 2.55 -1.41 8.80
C ALA A 115 2.08 0.00 9.13
N ILE A 116 1.37 0.18 10.26
CA ILE A 116 0.94 1.48 10.75
C ILE A 116 2.14 2.37 11.03
N ASP A 117 3.15 1.86 11.73
CA ASP A 117 4.30 2.64 12.18
C ASP A 117 5.17 3.11 11.00
N VAL A 118 5.40 2.23 10.03
CA VAL A 118 6.09 2.54 8.77
C VAL A 118 5.33 3.62 7.99
N VAL A 119 4.02 3.48 7.82
CA VAL A 119 3.21 4.46 7.06
C VAL A 119 3.16 5.80 7.77
N LEU A 120 3.00 5.82 9.09
CA LEU A 120 2.92 7.04 9.88
C LEU A 120 4.25 7.81 9.86
N THR A 121 5.37 7.08 9.97
CA THR A 121 6.72 7.64 9.88
C THR A 121 7.01 8.18 8.48
N ALA A 122 6.81 7.36 7.45
CA ALA A 122 7.09 7.72 6.06
C ALA A 122 6.18 8.84 5.52
N SER A 123 5.03 9.09 6.14
CA SER A 123 4.13 10.19 5.77
C SER A 123 4.62 11.57 6.22
N GLY A 124 5.38 11.65 7.32
CA GLY A 124 5.80 12.93 7.90
C GLY A 124 4.62 13.89 8.11
N ALA A 125 4.70 15.09 7.51
CA ALA A 125 3.66 16.12 7.54
C ALA A 125 2.57 15.96 6.46
N HIS A 126 2.67 14.97 5.57
CA HIS A 126 1.78 14.77 4.45
C HIS A 126 0.78 13.63 4.71
N ARG A 127 -0.29 13.59 3.90
CA ARG A 127 -1.25 12.48 3.96
C ARG A 127 -0.64 11.18 3.44
N THR A 128 -0.06 11.22 2.24
CA THR A 128 0.50 10.04 1.57
C THR A 128 1.98 9.90 1.92
N PRO A 129 2.47 8.67 2.20
CA PRO A 129 3.90 8.40 2.40
C PRO A 129 4.79 8.99 1.31
N GLU A 130 5.94 9.51 1.71
CA GLU A 130 6.93 10.12 0.83
C GLU A 130 7.38 9.16 -0.30
N PRO A 131 7.67 7.86 -0.05
CA PRO A 131 8.12 6.97 -1.13
C PRO A 131 7.06 6.81 -2.23
N ILE A 132 5.78 6.68 -1.86
CA ILE A 132 4.67 6.58 -2.82
C ILE A 132 4.50 7.89 -3.59
N ARG A 133 4.66 9.04 -2.93
CA ARG A 133 4.58 10.36 -3.59
C ARG A 133 5.70 10.54 -4.61
N VAL A 134 6.93 10.16 -4.27
CA VAL A 134 8.08 10.24 -5.17
C VAL A 134 7.89 9.29 -6.36
N ALA A 135 7.56 8.03 -6.12
CA ALA A 135 7.28 7.06 -7.18
C ALA A 135 6.19 7.57 -8.14
N ARG A 136 5.08 8.09 -7.61
CA ARG A 136 3.99 8.66 -8.41
C ARG A 136 4.42 9.90 -9.19
N ARG A 137 5.32 10.73 -8.65
CA ARG A 137 5.90 11.90 -9.36
C ARG A 137 6.76 11.43 -10.52
N LEU A 138 7.72 10.53 -10.27
CA LEU A 138 8.64 10.00 -11.27
C LEU A 138 7.91 9.27 -12.39
N ALA A 139 6.92 8.43 -12.07
CA ALA A 139 6.12 7.73 -13.07
C ALA A 139 5.34 8.71 -13.98
N ARG A 140 4.91 9.86 -13.46
CA ARG A 140 4.25 10.90 -14.27
C ARG A 140 5.22 11.58 -15.22
N ILE A 141 6.43 11.90 -14.75
CA ILE A 141 7.50 12.50 -15.58
C ILE A 141 7.93 11.52 -16.69
N ALA A 142 8.11 10.24 -16.36
CA ALA A 142 8.47 9.23 -17.35
C ALA A 142 7.41 9.10 -18.46
N ARG A 143 6.11 9.13 -18.11
CA ARG A 143 5.02 9.08 -19.10
C ARG A 143 4.96 10.34 -19.98
N SER A 144 5.21 11.53 -19.44
CA SER A 144 5.24 12.75 -20.26
C SER A 144 6.41 12.78 -21.23
N ASN A 145 7.53 12.16 -20.87
CA ASN A 145 8.72 12.10 -21.71
C ASN A 145 8.62 11.01 -22.79
N ALA A 146 7.89 9.92 -22.53
CA ALA A 146 7.66 8.84 -23.50
C ALA A 146 6.58 9.16 -24.55
N GLY A 147 5.83 10.25 -24.36
CA GLY A 147 4.87 10.78 -25.33
C GLY A 147 5.43 11.90 -26.22
N GLN A 148 6.71 12.21 -26.08
CA GLN A 148 7.51 13.02 -27.01
C GLN A 148 8.35 12.07 -27.87
#